data_AF-A0A1Q3EE47-F1
#
_entry.id   AF-A0A1Q3EE47-F1
#
_cell.length_a   1.000
_cell.length_b   1.000
_cell.length_c   1.000
_cell.angle_alpha   90.00
_cell.angle_beta   90.00
_cell.angle_gamma   90.00
#
_symmetry.space_group_name_H-M   'P 1'
#
loop_
_entity.id
_entity.type
_entity.pdbx_description
1 polymer ?
#
loop_
_entity_poly.entity_id
_entity_poly.type
_entity_poly.pdbx_seq_one_letter_code
_entity_poly.pdbx_strand_id
1 'polypeptide(L)'
;MPLHAYHHDNKSGDPGHPHHSSHSVPIDYLASLGIPITSFEGPDFEGNARKIAKEQGYPLTEKSTFIWDLHEPLSSSPMVKHHAHKIKEASRNEIHFKKLIIIPDYLVAIIAGSVYLDVEDPLKQTWIRVELPAGTLLHIPAGVSRRIATENVRALMFLKDESDIQVLWDKEAEAHPILNDPLALHILIVQNLNERNKISRLRALEKTTSYRLFVVQT
;
A
#
# COMPACT_ATOMS: atom_id res chain seq x y z
N MET A 1 -6.05 -8.65 13.92
CA MET A 1 -4.80 -8.78 13.15
C MET A 1 -3.94 -7.56 13.46
N PRO A 2 -2.63 -7.67 13.72
CA PRO A 2 -1.75 -6.52 13.90
C PRO A 2 -1.05 -6.14 12.59
N LEU A 3 -0.48 -4.93 12.49
CA LEU A 3 0.25 -4.49 11.29
C LEU A 3 1.60 -5.19 11.22
N HIS A 4 1.76 -6.09 10.25
CA HIS A 4 2.99 -6.87 10.06
C HIS A 4 3.31 -7.07 8.59
N ALA A 5 4.60 -7.24 8.26
CA ALA A 5 5.04 -7.62 6.92
C ALA A 5 6.08 -8.74 6.98
N TYR A 6 6.06 -9.61 5.98
CA TYR A 6 6.96 -10.75 5.86
C TYR A 6 7.01 -11.24 4.41
N HIS A 7 8.08 -11.95 4.04
CA HIS A 7 8.13 -12.60 2.73
C HIS A 7 7.07 -13.72 2.66
N HIS A 8 6.34 -13.76 1.56
CA HIS A 8 5.36 -14.79 1.25
C HIS A 8 6.05 -16.14 1.02
N ASP A 9 5.46 -17.26 1.45
CA ASP A 9 6.07 -18.60 1.31
C ASP A 9 5.95 -19.22 -0.09
N ASN A 10 5.09 -18.65 -0.94
CA ASN A 10 4.77 -19.07 -2.31
C ASN A 10 4.26 -20.52 -2.42
N LYS A 11 3.78 -21.08 -1.30
CA LYS A 11 3.11 -22.38 -1.33
C LYS A 11 1.70 -22.19 -1.89
N SER A 12 1.26 -23.17 -2.67
CA SER A 12 -0.14 -23.26 -3.09
C SER A 12 -1.04 -23.46 -1.87
N GLY A 13 -2.24 -22.90 -1.92
CA GLY A 13 -3.17 -22.90 -0.81
C GLY A 13 -4.21 -21.79 -0.88
N ASP A 14 -5.03 -21.72 0.16
CA ASP A 14 -6.04 -20.68 0.32
C ASP A 14 -5.37 -19.30 0.49
N PRO A 15 -5.57 -18.35 -0.45
CA PRO A 15 -4.98 -17.02 -0.40
C PRO A 15 -5.28 -16.23 0.88
N GLY A 16 -6.39 -16.53 1.55
CA GLY A 16 -6.82 -15.91 2.81
C GLY A 16 -6.01 -16.36 4.03
N HIS A 17 -5.11 -17.34 3.91
CA HIS A 17 -4.22 -17.74 5.00
C HIS A 17 -2.97 -16.85 5.10
N PRO A 18 -2.19 -16.89 6.19
CA PRO A 18 -1.03 -16.02 6.35
C PRO A 18 0.10 -16.24 5.33
N HIS A 19 0.35 -17.45 4.82
CA HIS A 19 1.47 -17.71 3.88
C HIS A 19 2.85 -17.17 4.35
N HIS A 20 3.18 -17.39 5.63
CA HIS A 20 4.33 -16.78 6.28
C HIS A 20 5.62 -17.60 6.08
N SER A 21 6.64 -17.04 5.41
CA SER A 21 7.94 -17.73 5.17
C SER A 21 8.90 -17.75 6.36
N SER A 22 8.51 -17.20 7.51
CA SER A 22 9.34 -16.95 8.71
C SER A 22 10.37 -15.82 8.57
N HIS A 23 10.40 -15.12 7.43
CA HIS A 23 11.28 -13.97 7.21
C HIS A 23 10.49 -12.67 7.30
N SER A 24 10.53 -12.03 8.47
CA SER A 24 9.88 -10.73 8.70
C SER A 24 10.53 -9.62 7.87
N VAL A 25 9.70 -8.68 7.45
CA VAL A 25 10.09 -7.47 6.73
C VAL A 25 9.71 -6.26 7.59
N PRO A 26 10.64 -5.34 7.90
CA PRO A 26 10.28 -4.10 8.60
C PRO A 26 9.29 -3.28 7.77
N ILE A 27 8.25 -2.71 8.40
CA ILE A 27 7.26 -1.88 7.69
C ILE A 27 7.93 -0.71 6.93
N ASP A 28 8.95 -0.08 7.52
CA ASP A 28 9.75 0.98 6.90
C ASP A 28 10.50 0.56 5.62
N TYR A 29 10.64 -0.75 5.38
CA TYR A 29 11.17 -1.24 4.10
C TYR A 29 10.21 -0.95 2.95
N LEU A 30 8.89 -1.01 3.17
CA LEU A 30 7.91 -0.74 2.12
C LEU A 30 7.88 0.73 1.71
N ALA A 31 8.17 1.64 2.64
CA ALA A 31 8.42 3.04 2.32
C ALA A 31 9.60 3.20 1.33
N SER A 32 10.65 2.37 1.45
CA SER A 32 11.74 2.38 0.45
C SER A 32 11.37 1.78 -0.91
N LEU A 33 10.25 1.06 -0.98
CA LEU A 33 9.62 0.63 -2.22
C LEU A 33 8.55 1.63 -2.69
N GLY A 34 8.47 2.83 -2.12
CA GLY A 34 7.49 3.86 -2.48
C GLY A 34 6.08 3.63 -1.93
N ILE A 35 5.92 2.68 -1.01
CA ILE A 35 4.62 2.30 -0.43
C ILE A 35 4.69 2.53 1.09
N PRO A 36 4.69 3.80 1.56
CA PRO A 36 4.66 4.06 2.98
C PRO A 36 3.33 3.61 3.58
N ILE A 37 3.42 2.96 4.74
CA ILE A 37 2.28 2.42 5.49
C ILE A 37 2.33 3.00 6.90
N THR A 38 1.21 3.48 7.38
CA THR A 38 1.08 4.08 8.71
C THR A 38 -0.18 3.58 9.42
N SER A 39 -0.17 3.59 10.74
CA SER A 39 -1.37 3.34 11.55
C SER A 39 -1.91 4.64 12.11
N PHE A 40 -3.23 4.76 12.18
CA PHE A 40 -3.92 5.86 12.83
C PHE A 40 -3.87 5.73 14.35
N GLU A 41 -3.85 6.88 15.00
CA GLU A 41 -4.14 7.00 16.42
C GLU A 41 -5.63 7.29 16.64
N GLY A 42 -6.23 6.65 17.66
CA GLY A 42 -7.62 6.87 18.04
C GLY A 42 -8.65 6.18 17.13
N PRO A 43 -9.96 6.32 17.43
CA PRO A 43 -11.01 5.53 16.80
C PRO A 43 -11.58 6.11 15.48
N ASP A 44 -11.34 7.40 15.19
CA ASP A 44 -11.90 8.06 14.00
C ASP A 44 -11.01 7.89 12.77
N PHE A 45 -10.95 6.65 12.25
CA PHE A 45 -10.11 6.33 11.09
C PHE A 45 -10.53 7.08 9.82
N GLU A 46 -11.83 7.28 9.60
CA GLU A 46 -12.33 7.97 8.41
C GLU A 46 -11.99 9.47 8.44
N GLY A 47 -12.26 10.15 9.56
CA GLY A 47 -11.91 11.56 9.72
C GLY A 47 -10.41 11.80 9.62
N ASN A 48 -9.61 10.96 10.28
CA ASN A 48 -8.14 11.01 10.18
C ASN A 48 -7.64 10.79 8.75
N ALA A 49 -8.19 9.81 8.03
CA ALA A 49 -7.82 9.54 6.65
C ALA A 49 -8.12 10.74 5.73
N ARG A 50 -9.31 11.34 5.86
CA ARG A 50 -9.71 12.54 5.09
C ARG A 50 -8.81 13.73 5.41
N LYS A 51 -8.45 13.93 6.67
CA LYS A 51 -7.51 14.99 7.08
C LYS A 51 -6.15 14.83 6.40
N ILE A 52 -5.55 13.63 6.49
CA ILE A 52 -4.25 13.36 5.88
C ILE A 52 -4.32 13.50 4.35
N ALA A 53 -5.37 12.96 3.72
CA ALA A 53 -5.57 13.10 2.28
C ALA A 53 -5.62 14.59 1.86
N LYS A 54 -6.39 15.42 2.58
CA LYS A 54 -6.45 16.87 2.34
C LYS A 54 -5.09 17.55 2.50
N GLU A 55 -4.37 17.24 3.58
CA GLU A 55 -3.02 17.79 3.86
C GLU A 55 -2.00 17.40 2.78
N GLN A 56 -2.15 16.21 2.18
CA GLN A 56 -1.35 15.74 1.06
C GLN A 56 -1.87 16.21 -0.32
N GLY A 57 -2.88 17.08 -0.35
CA GLY A 57 -3.40 17.71 -1.57
C GLY A 57 -4.28 16.81 -2.44
N TYR A 58 -4.95 15.82 -1.86
CA TYR A 58 -5.96 15.03 -2.56
C TYR A 58 -7.26 15.85 -2.72
N PRO A 59 -8.00 15.78 -3.85
CA PRO A 59 -9.14 16.67 -4.12
C PRO A 59 -10.36 16.45 -3.22
N LEU A 60 -10.55 15.23 -2.69
CA LEU A 60 -11.69 14.82 -1.84
C LEU A 60 -13.07 15.09 -2.44
N THR A 61 -13.19 14.99 -3.76
CA THR A 61 -14.45 15.10 -4.49
C THR A 61 -15.14 13.75 -4.63
N GLU A 62 -16.40 13.74 -5.08
CA GLU A 62 -17.13 12.49 -5.39
C GLU A 62 -16.45 11.66 -6.49
N LYS A 63 -15.66 12.29 -7.37
CA LYS A 63 -14.94 11.63 -8.46
C LYS A 63 -13.58 11.07 -8.02
N SER A 64 -13.04 11.53 -6.90
CA SER A 64 -11.73 11.12 -6.38
C SER A 64 -11.82 10.34 -5.07
N THR A 65 -13.01 10.15 -4.51
CA THR A 65 -13.21 9.47 -3.22
C THR A 65 -14.12 8.26 -3.37
N PHE A 66 -13.63 7.08 -3.00
CA PHE A 66 -14.34 5.81 -3.18
C PHE A 66 -14.38 5.02 -1.88
N ILE A 67 -15.56 4.51 -1.54
CA ILE A 67 -15.72 3.52 -0.48
C ILE A 67 -15.71 2.14 -1.12
N TRP A 68 -14.79 1.29 -0.66
CA TRP A 68 -14.68 -0.11 -1.00
C TRP A 68 -15.22 -0.94 0.15
N ASP A 69 -16.52 -1.25 0.09
CA ASP A 69 -17.19 -2.07 1.10
C ASP A 69 -17.49 -3.47 0.53
N LEU A 70 -16.75 -4.47 1.00
CA LEU A 70 -16.98 -5.85 0.60
C LEU A 70 -18.12 -6.51 1.39
N HIS A 71 -18.55 -5.96 2.51
CA HIS A 71 -19.73 -6.46 3.23
C HIS A 71 -21.02 -5.99 2.55
N GLU A 72 -21.09 -4.69 2.22
CA GLU A 72 -22.26 -4.05 1.62
C GLU A 72 -21.95 -3.39 0.27
N PRO A 73 -21.57 -4.16 -0.77
CA PRO A 73 -21.13 -3.60 -2.05
C PRO A 73 -22.21 -2.77 -2.74
N LEU A 74 -23.49 -2.96 -2.42
CA LEU A 74 -24.61 -2.22 -3.01
C LEU A 74 -24.55 -0.71 -2.74
N SER A 75 -23.90 -0.25 -1.67
CA SER A 75 -23.71 1.18 -1.36
C SER A 75 -22.52 1.81 -2.09
N SER A 76 -21.69 1.01 -2.77
CA SER A 76 -20.46 1.46 -3.44
C SER A 76 -20.70 1.92 -4.89
N SER A 77 -19.70 2.54 -5.52
CA SER A 77 -19.80 2.94 -6.93
C SER A 77 -19.88 1.73 -7.88
N PRO A 78 -20.41 1.87 -9.13
CA PRO A 78 -20.46 0.76 -10.09
C PRO A 78 -19.09 0.11 -10.37
N MET A 79 -18.03 0.91 -10.46
CA MET A 79 -16.65 0.43 -10.61
C MET A 79 -16.25 -0.46 -9.42
N VAL A 80 -16.49 0.02 -8.19
CA VAL A 80 -16.17 -0.73 -6.98
C VAL A 80 -16.95 -2.05 -6.94
N LYS A 81 -18.25 -2.05 -7.27
CA LYS A 81 -19.07 -3.27 -7.31
C LYS A 81 -18.49 -4.32 -8.25
N HIS A 82 -18.07 -3.90 -9.45
CA HIS A 82 -17.50 -4.81 -10.44
C HIS A 82 -16.23 -5.49 -9.92
N HIS A 83 -15.33 -4.74 -9.28
CA HIS A 83 -14.06 -5.27 -8.79
C HIS A 83 -14.15 -5.96 -7.42
N ALA A 84 -15.09 -5.58 -6.55
CA ALA A 84 -15.30 -6.20 -5.25
C ALA A 84 -15.65 -7.70 -5.38
N HIS A 85 -16.41 -8.09 -6.41
CA HIS A 85 -16.67 -9.50 -6.70
C HIS A 85 -15.37 -10.27 -7.02
N LYS A 86 -14.54 -9.74 -7.92
CA LYS A 86 -13.26 -10.35 -8.30
C LYS A 86 -12.32 -10.49 -7.09
N ILE A 87 -12.27 -9.50 -6.20
CA ILE A 87 -11.47 -9.56 -4.97
C ILE A 87 -11.97 -10.69 -4.05
N LYS A 88 -13.29 -10.83 -3.86
CA LYS A 88 -13.85 -11.92 -3.05
C LYS A 88 -13.51 -13.30 -3.63
N GLU A 89 -13.60 -13.47 -4.94
CA GLU A 89 -13.23 -14.72 -5.61
C GLU A 89 -11.73 -15.01 -5.47
N ALA A 90 -10.88 -14.00 -5.69
CA ALA A 90 -9.43 -14.08 -5.52
C ALA A 90 -9.03 -14.45 -4.09
N SER A 91 -9.84 -14.11 -3.10
CA SER A 91 -9.57 -14.40 -1.68
C SER A 91 -9.84 -15.84 -1.30
N ARG A 92 -10.67 -16.55 -2.08
CA ARG A 92 -11.12 -17.93 -1.81
C ARG A 92 -10.50 -18.96 -2.74
N ASN A 93 -9.88 -18.50 -3.83
CA ASN A 93 -9.44 -19.36 -4.91
C ASN A 93 -8.11 -18.86 -5.49
N GLU A 94 -7.07 -19.66 -5.33
CA GLU A 94 -5.73 -19.40 -5.84
C GLU A 94 -5.70 -19.18 -7.36
N ILE A 95 -6.62 -19.78 -8.11
CA ILE A 95 -6.73 -19.57 -9.57
C ILE A 95 -7.05 -18.10 -9.88
N HIS A 96 -7.88 -17.46 -9.06
CA HIS A 96 -8.27 -16.06 -9.20
C HIS A 96 -7.37 -15.09 -8.44
N PHE A 97 -6.48 -15.60 -7.58
CA PHE A 97 -5.48 -14.82 -6.85
C PHE A 97 -4.34 -14.32 -7.76
N LYS A 98 -4.69 -13.37 -8.63
CA LYS A 98 -3.81 -12.83 -9.67
C LYS A 98 -3.25 -11.46 -9.31
N LYS A 99 -2.17 -11.11 -10.01
CA LYS A 99 -1.58 -9.78 -10.00
C LYS A 99 -2.62 -8.75 -10.46
N LEU A 100 -2.66 -7.60 -9.80
CA LEU A 100 -3.45 -6.45 -10.20
C LEU A 100 -2.64 -5.16 -10.06
N ILE A 101 -3.01 -4.16 -10.86
CA ILE A 101 -2.53 -2.78 -10.73
C ILE A 101 -3.72 -1.83 -10.75
N ILE A 102 -3.56 -0.66 -10.11
CA ILE A 102 -4.51 0.46 -10.24
C ILE A 102 -3.75 1.68 -10.73
N ILE A 103 -4.45 2.47 -11.54
CA ILE A 103 -4.04 3.79 -12.05
C ILE A 103 -5.23 4.73 -11.79
N PRO A 104 -5.03 5.95 -11.25
CA PRO A 104 -3.78 6.63 -10.90
C PRO A 104 -3.25 6.27 -9.49
N ASP A 105 -2.28 7.06 -8.99
CA ASP A 105 -1.82 7.06 -7.58
C ASP A 105 -3.00 7.27 -6.63
N TYR A 106 -2.98 6.56 -5.51
CA TYR A 106 -4.05 6.68 -4.52
C TYR A 106 -3.57 6.46 -3.09
N LEU A 107 -4.33 7.05 -2.17
CA LEU A 107 -4.25 6.83 -0.74
C LEU A 107 -5.41 5.92 -0.33
N VAL A 108 -5.19 4.90 0.49
CA VAL A 108 -6.24 4.01 0.97
C VAL A 108 -6.14 3.76 2.47
N ALA A 109 -7.27 3.96 3.17
CA ALA A 109 -7.43 3.70 4.58
C ALA A 109 -8.30 2.45 4.81
N ILE A 110 -7.85 1.53 5.64
CA ILE A 110 -8.65 0.40 6.11
C ILE A 110 -9.50 0.88 7.29
N ILE A 111 -10.80 1.06 7.08
CA ILE A 111 -11.73 1.59 8.08
C ILE A 111 -12.27 0.48 8.99
N ALA A 112 -12.59 -0.67 8.40
CA ALA A 112 -13.03 -1.85 9.14
C ALA A 112 -12.52 -3.14 8.50
N GLY A 113 -12.39 -4.18 9.31
CA GLY A 113 -11.91 -5.49 8.87
C GLY A 113 -10.40 -5.56 8.68
N SER A 114 -9.96 -6.33 7.69
CA SER A 114 -8.55 -6.61 7.45
C SER A 114 -8.26 -7.05 6.02
N VAL A 115 -7.03 -6.82 5.56
CA VAL A 115 -6.56 -7.19 4.23
C VAL A 115 -5.19 -7.85 4.31
N TYR A 116 -5.01 -8.95 3.59
CA TYR A 116 -3.69 -9.42 3.16
C TYR A 116 -3.35 -8.76 1.82
N LEU A 117 -2.31 -7.93 1.82
CA LEU A 117 -1.79 -7.26 0.63
C LEU A 117 -0.43 -7.85 0.30
N ASP A 118 -0.31 -8.49 -0.86
CA ASP A 118 0.99 -8.90 -1.38
C ASP A 118 1.52 -7.83 -2.32
N VAL A 119 2.73 -7.36 -2.06
CA VAL A 119 3.45 -6.41 -2.92
C VAL A 119 4.66 -7.12 -3.52
N GLU A 120 4.91 -6.90 -4.80
CA GLU A 120 6.11 -7.41 -5.46
C GLU A 120 7.34 -6.58 -5.05
N ASP A 121 8.36 -7.23 -4.50
CA ASP A 121 9.67 -6.64 -4.24
C ASP A 121 10.47 -6.66 -5.55
N PRO A 122 10.67 -5.50 -6.21
CA PRO A 122 11.36 -5.44 -7.50
C PRO A 122 12.85 -5.76 -7.38
N LEU A 123 13.44 -5.61 -6.19
CA LEU A 123 14.87 -5.87 -5.96
C LEU A 123 15.15 -7.37 -5.81
N LYS A 124 14.20 -8.10 -5.23
CA LYS A 124 14.34 -9.54 -4.95
C LYS A 124 13.50 -10.44 -5.85
N GLN A 125 12.57 -9.87 -6.62
CA GLN A 125 11.58 -10.61 -7.41
C GLN A 125 10.79 -11.60 -6.54
N THR A 126 10.40 -11.16 -5.35
CA THR A 126 9.62 -11.97 -4.38
C THR A 126 8.38 -11.21 -3.92
N TRP A 127 7.40 -11.91 -3.37
CA TRP A 127 6.23 -11.28 -2.76
C TRP A 127 6.47 -10.98 -1.28
N ILE A 128 6.15 -9.76 -0.86
CA ILE A 128 6.05 -9.39 0.54
C ILE A 128 4.56 -9.31 0.88
N ARG A 129 4.12 -10.14 1.81
CA ARG A 129 2.76 -10.08 2.36
C ARG A 129 2.72 -9.09 3.50
N VAL A 130 1.70 -8.25 3.49
CA VAL A 130 1.42 -7.25 4.52
C VAL A 130 0.04 -7.52 5.11
N GLU A 131 0.00 -7.67 6.41
CA GLU A 131 -1.20 -7.74 7.21
C GLU A 131 -1.67 -6.33 7.53
N LEU A 132 -2.78 -5.90 6.92
CA LEU A 132 -3.34 -4.56 7.09
C LEU A 132 -4.63 -4.62 7.93
N PRO A 133 -4.58 -4.32 9.23
CA PRO A 133 -5.79 -4.19 10.02
C PRO A 133 -6.50 -2.85 9.80
N ALA A 134 -7.75 -2.78 10.28
CA ALA A 134 -8.44 -1.51 10.49
C ALA A 134 -7.55 -0.50 11.25
N GLY A 135 -7.61 0.75 10.82
CA GLY A 135 -6.73 1.79 11.31
C GLY A 135 -5.42 1.93 10.52
N THR A 136 -5.25 1.24 9.39
CA THR A 136 -4.04 1.37 8.56
C THR A 136 -4.29 2.28 7.36
N LEU A 137 -3.30 3.10 7.00
CA LEU A 137 -3.27 3.99 5.85
C LEU A 137 -2.07 3.67 4.96
N LEU A 138 -2.31 3.56 3.65
CA LEU A 138 -1.29 3.27 2.66
C LEU A 138 -1.32 4.31 1.55
N HIS A 139 -0.14 4.75 1.11
CA HIS A 139 0.03 5.41 -0.18
C HIS A 139 0.49 4.37 -1.20
N ILE A 140 -0.23 4.26 -2.32
CA ILE A 140 0.09 3.28 -3.36
C ILE A 140 0.21 4.02 -4.70
N PRO A 141 1.45 4.14 -5.21
CA PRO A 141 1.71 4.67 -6.54
C PRO A 141 1.01 3.85 -7.64
N ALA A 142 0.71 4.52 -8.75
CA ALA A 142 0.15 3.90 -9.94
C ALA A 142 1.06 2.77 -10.43
N GLY A 143 0.45 1.67 -10.85
CA GLY A 143 1.20 0.55 -11.42
C GLY A 143 1.91 -0.35 -10.39
N VAL A 144 1.81 -0.10 -9.07
CA VAL A 144 2.33 -1.05 -8.08
C VAL A 144 1.63 -2.41 -8.21
N SER A 145 2.42 -3.39 -8.64
CA SER A 145 2.06 -4.80 -8.77
C SER A 145 1.73 -5.40 -7.39
N ARG A 146 0.51 -5.91 -7.26
CA ARG A 146 0.02 -6.47 -6.00
C ARG A 146 -0.98 -7.60 -6.18
N ARG A 147 -1.22 -8.35 -5.11
CA ARG A 147 -2.35 -9.28 -4.96
C ARG A 147 -3.08 -8.95 -3.66
N ILE A 148 -4.38 -9.19 -3.63
CA ILE A 148 -5.22 -8.82 -2.49
C ILE A 148 -6.06 -10.03 -2.09
N ALA A 149 -6.03 -10.38 -0.81
CA ALA A 149 -6.93 -11.36 -0.21
C ALA A 149 -7.64 -10.74 1.00
N THR A 150 -8.96 -10.65 0.92
CA THR A 150 -9.84 -10.16 1.98
C THR A 150 -11.30 -10.54 1.68
N GLU A 151 -12.03 -10.96 2.71
CA GLU A 151 -13.46 -11.23 2.59
C GLU A 151 -14.34 -10.16 3.25
N ASN A 152 -13.78 -9.41 4.19
CA ASN A 152 -14.51 -8.47 5.02
C ASN A 152 -13.64 -7.24 5.27
N VAL A 153 -13.80 -6.24 4.40
CA VAL A 153 -13.14 -4.94 4.52
C VAL A 153 -14.10 -3.84 4.13
N ARG A 154 -14.02 -2.73 4.87
CA ARG A 154 -14.48 -1.41 4.43
C ARG A 154 -13.26 -0.51 4.34
N ALA A 155 -12.92 -0.04 3.14
CA ALA A 155 -11.79 0.83 2.90
C ALA A 155 -12.22 2.15 2.24
N LEU A 156 -11.52 3.23 2.58
CA LEU A 156 -11.73 4.56 2.00
C LEU A 156 -10.52 4.91 1.13
N MET A 157 -10.76 5.07 -0.16
CA MET A 157 -9.75 5.35 -1.17
C MET A 157 -9.88 6.80 -1.66
N PHE A 158 -8.74 7.47 -1.82
CA PHE A 158 -8.63 8.80 -2.40
C PHE A 158 -7.66 8.77 -3.58
N LEU A 159 -8.09 9.23 -4.74
CA LEU A 159 -7.24 9.33 -5.93
C LEU A 159 -6.49 10.66 -5.93
N LYS A 160 -5.24 10.62 -6.39
CA LYS A 160 -4.39 11.81 -6.44
C LYS A 160 -4.89 12.85 -7.44
N ASP A 161 -5.57 12.40 -8.49
CA ASP A 161 -6.23 13.22 -9.51
C ASP A 161 -7.62 12.63 -9.84
N GLU A 162 -8.38 13.33 -10.67
CA GLU A 162 -9.72 12.90 -11.12
C GLU A 162 -9.69 12.17 -12.46
N SER A 163 -8.57 11.52 -12.81
CA SER A 163 -8.49 10.69 -14.01
C SER A 163 -9.35 9.43 -13.89
N ASP A 164 -9.62 8.81 -15.04
CA ASP A 164 -10.35 7.56 -15.09
C ASP A 164 -9.56 6.44 -14.40
N ILE A 165 -10.22 5.76 -13.47
CA ILE A 165 -9.62 4.65 -12.73
C ILE A 165 -9.53 3.43 -13.63
N GLN A 166 -8.33 2.89 -13.75
CA GLN A 166 -8.10 1.59 -14.35
C GLN A 166 -7.72 0.59 -13.28
N VAL A 167 -8.47 -0.50 -13.20
CA VAL A 167 -8.14 -1.64 -12.33
C VAL A 167 -7.90 -2.84 -13.25
N LEU A 168 -6.62 -3.13 -13.51
CA LEU A 168 -6.19 -4.12 -14.50
C LEU A 168 -5.72 -5.38 -13.78
N TRP A 169 -6.04 -6.55 -14.35
CA TRP A 169 -5.77 -7.85 -13.73
C TRP A 169 -4.94 -8.73 -14.66
N ASP A 170 -4.06 -9.54 -14.06
CA ASP A 170 -3.30 -10.60 -14.73
C ASP A 170 -2.62 -10.09 -16.01
N LYS A 171 -2.93 -10.68 -17.17
CA LYS A 171 -2.35 -10.30 -18.46
C LYS A 171 -2.60 -8.84 -18.86
N GLU A 172 -3.72 -8.24 -18.44
CA GLU A 172 -4.00 -6.83 -18.71
C GLU A 172 -3.05 -5.92 -17.92
N ALA A 173 -2.77 -6.30 -16.67
CA ALA A 173 -1.78 -5.60 -15.86
C ALA A 173 -0.39 -5.72 -16.47
N GLU A 174 0.03 -6.94 -16.84
CA GLU A 174 1.35 -7.22 -17.43
C GLU A 174 1.58 -6.50 -18.78
N ALA A 175 0.52 -6.37 -19.59
CA ALA A 175 0.59 -5.68 -20.87
C ALA A 175 0.61 -4.15 -20.73
N HIS A 176 0.29 -3.59 -19.56
CA HIS A 176 0.18 -2.15 -19.41
C HIS A 176 1.57 -1.47 -19.46
N PRO A 177 1.77 -0.43 -20.28
CA PRO A 177 3.07 0.21 -20.46
C PRO A 177 3.71 0.75 -19.16
N ILE A 178 2.91 1.10 -18.16
CA ILE A 178 3.39 1.61 -16.87
C ILE A 178 4.34 0.64 -16.14
N LEU A 179 4.19 -0.68 -16.35
CA LEU A 179 5.09 -1.68 -15.77
C LEU A 179 6.41 -1.78 -16.52
N ASN A 180 6.44 -1.34 -17.78
CA ASN A 180 7.61 -1.34 -18.64
C ASN A 180 8.28 0.04 -18.69
N ASP A 181 7.73 1.05 -18.00
CA ASP A 181 8.32 2.38 -17.93
C ASP A 181 9.53 2.37 -16.97
N PRO A 182 10.76 2.46 -17.48
CA PRO A 182 11.95 2.46 -16.65
C PRO A 182 11.97 3.68 -15.72
N LEU A 183 11.34 4.80 -16.10
CA LEU A 183 11.27 5.99 -15.25
C LEU A 183 10.36 5.78 -14.05
N ALA A 184 9.25 5.05 -14.17
CA ALA A 184 8.35 4.79 -13.05
C ALA A 184 9.04 3.95 -11.96
N LEU A 185 9.74 2.88 -12.35
CA LEU A 185 10.50 2.03 -11.42
C LEU A 185 11.75 2.75 -10.86
N HIS A 186 12.44 3.53 -11.70
CA HIS A 186 13.66 4.25 -11.34
C HIS A 186 13.39 5.48 -10.48
N ILE A 187 12.29 6.21 -10.68
CA ILE A 187 11.85 7.30 -9.80
C ILE A 187 11.48 6.73 -8.43
N LEU A 188 10.73 5.63 -8.37
CA LEU A 188 10.36 4.97 -7.12
C LEU A 188 11.59 4.54 -6.31
N ILE A 189 12.59 3.97 -6.98
CA ILE A 189 13.79 3.44 -6.31
C ILE A 189 14.80 4.56 -6.00
N VAL A 190 15.07 5.47 -6.94
CA VAL A 190 16.12 6.51 -6.80
C VAL A 190 15.69 7.65 -5.88
N GLN A 191 14.43 8.12 -5.93
CA GLN A 191 13.98 9.16 -5.00
C GLN A 191 14.02 8.67 -3.55
N ASN A 192 13.61 7.43 -3.31
CA ASN A 192 13.62 6.84 -1.96
C ASN A 192 15.03 6.51 -1.45
N LEU A 193 15.94 6.08 -2.32
CA LEU A 193 17.35 5.89 -1.95
C LEU A 193 18.06 7.22 -1.63
N ASN A 194 17.76 8.28 -2.37
CA ASN A 194 18.35 9.61 -2.12
C ASN A 194 17.84 10.24 -0.83
N GLU A 195 16.54 10.14 -0.52
CA GLU A 195 16.01 10.61 0.77
C GLU A 195 16.54 9.79 1.95
N ARG A 196 16.74 8.47 1.81
CA ARG A 196 17.44 7.66 2.82
C ARG A 196 18.86 8.14 3.09
N ASN A 197 19.63 8.43 2.04
CA ASN A 197 21.00 8.92 2.19
C ASN A 197 21.02 10.29 2.85
N LYS A 198 20.03 11.15 2.57
CA LYS A 198 19.88 12.46 3.19
C LYS A 198 19.50 12.36 4.67
N ILE A 199 18.48 11.57 5.03
CA ILE A 199 18.05 11.34 6.42
C ILE A 199 19.15 10.66 7.23
N SER A 200 19.85 9.68 6.66
CA SER A 200 20.97 9.00 7.33
C SER A 200 22.14 9.96 7.60
N ARG A 201 22.45 10.85 6.66
CA ARG A 201 23.45 11.92 6.85
C ARG A 201 23.01 12.92 7.92
N LEU A 202 21.74 13.36 7.92
CA LEU A 202 21.21 14.27 8.93
C LEU A 202 21.26 13.66 10.34
N ARG A 203 20.85 12.40 10.50
CA ARG A 203 20.94 11.69 11.79
C ARG A 203 22.39 11.48 12.25
N ALA A 204 23.33 11.28 11.33
CA ALA A 204 24.76 11.21 11.66
C ALA A 204 25.33 12.56 12.11
N LEU A 205 24.88 13.66 11.49
CA LEU A 205 25.20 15.04 11.86
C LEU A 205 24.63 15.44 13.22
N GLU A 206 23.40 15.05 13.55
CA GLU A 206 22.79 15.30 14.87
C GLU A 206 23.51 14.54 15.99
N LYS A 207 23.91 13.29 15.74
CA LYS A 207 24.74 12.51 16.67
C LYS A 207 26.08 13.19 16.91
N THR A 208 26.79 13.61 15.86
CA THR A 208 28.09 14.30 16.00
C THR A 208 27.99 15.68 16.63
N THR A 209 26.88 16.38 16.45
CA THR A 209 26.64 17.70 17.07
C THR A 209 26.31 17.57 18.56
N SER A 210 25.58 16.53 18.98
CA SER A 210 25.35 16.23 20.41
C SER A 210 26.64 15.88 21.17
N TYR A 211 27.66 15.31 20.50
CA TYR A 211 28.98 15.09 21.13
C TYR A 211 29.86 16.35 21.21
N ARG A 212 29.57 17.40 20.45
CA ARG A 212 30.34 18.67 20.49
C ARG A 212 29.85 19.68 21.53
N LEU A 213 28.64 19.50 22.08
CA LEU A 213 28.08 20.37 23.13
C LEU A 213 28.52 20.00 24.56
N PHE A 214 29.29 18.92 24.75
CA PHE A 214 29.75 18.47 26.07
C PHE A 214 31.26 18.69 26.35
N VAL A 215 31.98 19.45 25.51
CA VAL A 215 33.42 19.70 25.72
C VAL A 215 33.76 21.19 25.52
N VAL A 216 33.15 22.09 26.31
CA VAL A 216 33.77 23.38 26.68
C VAL A 216 33.22 23.81 28.06
N GLN A 217 33.72 23.20 29.13
CA GLN A 217 33.74 23.80 30.47
C GLN A 217 34.93 23.23 31.24
N THR A 218 36.07 23.92 31.13
CA THR A 218 37.11 24.02 32.17
C THR A 218 37.88 25.31 31.93
#